data_AF-A0A1W9L5Y9-F1
#
_entry.id   AF-A0A1W9L5Y9-F1
#
_cell.length_a   1.000
_cell.length_b   1.000
_cell.length_c   1.000
_cell.angle_alpha   90.00
_cell.angle_beta   90.00
_cell.angle_gamma   90.00
#
_symmetry.space_group_name_H-M   'P 1'
#
loop_
_entity.id
_entity.type
_entity.pdbx_description
1 polymer ?
#
loop_
_entity_poly.entity_id
_entity_poly.type
_entity_poly.pdbx_seq_one_letter_code
_entity_poly.pdbx_strand_id
1 'polypeptide(L)'
;MSEIIEVHGREILDSRGNPTVEVEVTTAAGGVGLAAVPSGASTGSREALELRDGDKGRYLGKGVRKAVANVNGELRQAVVGMDAFNQTEVDQKMIALDGTETKGRLGANAILGVSMAVAKAAAAEKGMPLYRYLGGAGPLQMPVPMMNIINGGAHADNNVDLQEFMILPCGASSLAEAVRY
;
A
#
# COMPACT_ATOMS: atom_id res chain seq x y z
N MET A 1 -16.83 -12.25 -14.15
CA MET A 1 -17.63 -11.59 -13.11
C MET A 1 -16.62 -11.10 -12.10
N SER A 2 -16.53 -9.78 -11.95
CA SER A 2 -15.53 -9.09 -11.13
C SER A 2 -15.89 -9.00 -9.65
N GLU A 3 -16.87 -9.78 -9.23
CA GLU A 3 -17.29 -9.89 -7.84
C GLU A 3 -16.12 -10.36 -6.97
N ILE A 4 -15.85 -9.64 -5.89
CA ILE A 4 -14.87 -10.02 -4.88
C ILE A 4 -15.43 -11.20 -4.08
N ILE A 5 -14.74 -12.34 -4.12
CA ILE A 5 -15.18 -13.55 -3.40
C ILE A 5 -14.37 -13.83 -2.13
N GLU A 6 -13.16 -13.31 -2.05
CA GLU A 6 -12.27 -13.53 -0.91
C GLU A 6 -11.33 -12.34 -0.70
N VAL A 7 -11.09 -12.03 0.58
CA VAL A 7 -10.13 -11.03 1.04
C VAL A 7 -9.39 -11.61 2.23
N HIS A 8 -8.09 -11.80 2.10
CA HIS A 8 -7.27 -12.40 3.13
C HIS A 8 -6.09 -11.51 3.50
N GLY A 9 -5.99 -11.15 4.77
CA GLY A 9 -4.89 -10.39 5.35
C GLY A 9 -3.91 -11.28 6.11
N ARG A 10 -2.62 -10.97 6.03
CA ARG A 10 -1.55 -11.62 6.82
C ARG A 10 -0.49 -10.62 7.26
N GLU A 11 0.22 -10.96 8.33
CA GLU A 11 1.37 -10.20 8.83
C GLU A 11 2.64 -10.70 8.16
N ILE A 12 3.37 -9.80 7.49
CA ILE A 12 4.69 -10.05 6.86
C ILE A 12 5.72 -9.05 7.41
N LEU A 13 6.97 -9.10 6.94
CA LEU A 13 8.03 -8.17 7.35
C LEU A 13 8.39 -7.17 6.25
N ASP A 14 8.58 -5.91 6.64
CA ASP A 14 9.10 -4.84 5.76
C ASP A 14 10.62 -4.92 5.59
N SER A 15 11.18 -4.02 4.79
CA SER A 15 12.64 -3.94 4.51
C SER A 15 13.50 -3.64 5.74
N ARG A 16 12.89 -3.22 6.87
CA ARG A 16 13.56 -2.95 8.15
C ARG A 16 13.27 -4.04 9.19
N GLY A 17 12.65 -5.15 8.78
CA GLY A 17 12.29 -6.26 9.66
C GLY A 17 11.14 -5.96 10.62
N ASN A 18 10.36 -4.91 10.39
CA ASN A 18 9.17 -4.62 11.19
C ASN A 18 7.92 -5.28 10.57
N PRO A 19 6.94 -5.70 11.39
CA PRO A 19 5.67 -6.19 10.86
C PRO A 19 4.93 -5.16 10.01
N THR A 20 4.34 -5.63 8.91
CA THR A 20 3.40 -4.91 8.07
C THR A 20 2.29 -5.83 7.54
N VAL A 21 1.24 -5.23 6.97
CA VAL A 21 0.07 -5.94 6.45
C VAL A 21 0.28 -6.28 4.97
N GLU A 22 0.04 -7.53 4.61
CA GLU A 22 -0.19 -7.97 3.24
C GLU A 22 -1.64 -8.41 3.08
N VAL A 23 -2.26 -8.03 1.96
CA VAL A 23 -3.63 -8.39 1.62
C VAL A 23 -3.67 -9.05 0.25
N GLU A 24 -4.42 -10.13 0.16
CA GLU A 24 -4.75 -10.85 -1.06
C GLU A 24 -6.26 -10.75 -1.33
N VAL A 25 -6.63 -10.46 -2.57
CA VAL A 25 -8.03 -10.41 -3.02
C VAL A 25 -8.20 -11.33 -4.21
N THR A 26 -9.27 -12.13 -4.19
CA THR A 26 -9.65 -13.00 -5.31
C THR A 26 -11.04 -12.61 -5.83
N THR A 27 -11.19 -12.53 -7.15
CA THR A 27 -12.48 -12.31 -7.82
C THR A 27 -13.10 -13.62 -8.33
N ALA A 28 -14.41 -13.63 -8.57
CA ALA A 28 -15.14 -14.79 -9.08
C ALA A 28 -14.64 -15.29 -10.45
N ALA A 29 -14.02 -14.41 -11.25
CA ALA A 29 -13.40 -14.78 -12.52
C ALA A 29 -11.94 -15.28 -12.38
N GLY A 30 -11.41 -15.37 -11.16
CA GLY A 30 -10.05 -15.83 -10.89
C GLY A 30 -8.98 -14.75 -10.95
N GLY A 31 -9.34 -13.46 -10.97
CA GLY A 31 -8.38 -12.38 -10.79
C GLY A 31 -7.83 -12.38 -9.36
N VAL A 32 -6.50 -12.39 -9.22
CA VAL A 32 -5.83 -12.38 -7.91
C VAL A 32 -4.93 -11.15 -7.80
N GLY A 33 -5.09 -10.40 -6.71
CA GLY A 33 -4.30 -9.22 -6.41
C GLY A 33 -3.65 -9.32 -5.04
N LEU A 34 -2.34 -9.08 -4.97
CA LEU A 34 -1.55 -9.12 -3.74
C LEU A 34 -0.90 -7.76 -3.47
N ALA A 35 -1.04 -7.24 -2.25
CA ALA A 35 -0.49 -5.95 -1.86
C ALA A 35 0.07 -5.95 -0.45
N ALA A 36 1.35 -5.62 -0.32
CA ALA A 36 2.01 -5.31 0.94
C ALA A 36 2.02 -3.79 1.17
N VAL A 37 1.77 -3.37 2.40
CA VAL A 37 1.68 -1.95 2.75
C VAL A 37 3.03 -1.44 3.24
N PRO A 38 3.57 -0.33 2.71
CA PRO A 38 4.80 0.24 3.20
C PRO A 38 4.59 0.86 4.59
N SER A 39 5.66 0.94 5.38
CA SER A 39 5.64 1.60 6.68
C SER A 39 6.66 2.74 6.71
N GLY A 40 6.18 3.94 7.07
CA GLY A 40 7.02 5.13 7.22
C GLY A 40 7.88 5.10 8.48
N ALA A 41 8.93 5.93 8.52
CA ALA A 41 9.68 6.23 9.75
C ALA A 41 9.24 7.55 10.39
N SER A 42 8.79 8.49 9.56
CA SER A 42 8.31 9.82 9.94
C SER A 42 6.80 9.85 9.69
N THR A 43 6.03 10.14 10.72
CA THR A 43 4.57 10.25 10.64
C THR A 43 4.20 11.71 10.84
N GLY A 44 3.68 12.37 9.81
CA GLY A 44 3.08 13.69 9.93
C GLY A 44 1.87 13.68 10.86
N SER A 45 1.67 14.75 11.63
CA SER A 45 0.60 14.86 12.63
C SER A 45 -0.83 14.87 12.07
N ARG A 46 -0.97 14.95 10.74
CA ARG A 46 -2.25 14.98 10.02
C ARG A 46 -2.39 13.83 9.01
N GLU A 47 -1.55 12.81 9.12
CA GLU A 47 -1.60 11.65 8.23
C GLU A 47 -2.68 10.65 8.66
N ALA A 48 -3.04 9.77 7.73
CA ALA A 48 -3.82 8.59 8.07
C ALA A 48 -2.99 7.68 8.99
N LEU A 49 -3.62 7.09 10.00
CA LEU A 49 -2.91 6.41 11.07
C LEU A 49 -2.75 4.92 10.80
N GLU A 50 -1.50 4.47 10.76
CA GLU A 50 -1.15 3.05 10.80
C GLU A 50 -1.59 2.44 12.14
N LEU A 51 -2.33 1.32 12.11
CA LEU A 51 -2.72 0.61 13.32
C LEU A 51 -1.69 -0.45 13.69
N ARG A 52 -1.10 -0.30 14.89
CA ARG A 52 -0.18 -1.27 15.50
C ARG A 52 -0.73 -1.87 16.78
N ASP A 53 -0.20 -3.04 17.15
CA ASP A 53 -0.68 -3.84 18.26
C ASP A 53 -0.40 -3.19 19.62
N GLY A 54 0.79 -2.58 19.78
CA GLY A 54 1.26 -2.02 21.06
C GLY A 54 1.75 -3.07 22.06
N ASP A 55 1.76 -4.36 21.69
CA ASP A 55 2.23 -5.46 22.52
C ASP A 55 3.77 -5.52 22.56
N LYS A 56 4.37 -5.06 23.66
CA LYS A 56 5.83 -5.05 23.84
C LYS A 56 6.47 -6.45 23.79
N GLY A 57 5.70 -7.52 24.05
CA GLY A 57 6.17 -8.90 23.94
C GLY A 57 6.37 -9.37 22.50
N ARG A 58 5.89 -8.62 21.50
CA ARG A 58 6.00 -8.96 20.08
C ARG A 58 6.52 -7.78 19.25
N TYR A 59 7.65 -7.99 18.58
CA TYR A 59 8.25 -6.98 17.70
C TYR A 59 8.35 -5.59 18.36
N LEU A 60 8.61 -5.55 19.68
CA LEU A 60 8.72 -4.31 20.45
C LEU A 60 7.47 -3.41 20.37
N GLY A 61 6.27 -4.00 20.26
CA GLY A 61 5.00 -3.26 20.13
C GLY A 61 4.59 -2.96 18.69
N LYS A 62 5.42 -3.32 17.70
CA LYS A 62 5.21 -2.97 16.29
C LYS A 62 4.39 -3.98 15.47
N GLY A 63 3.88 -5.04 16.11
CA GLY A 63 2.98 -6.01 15.48
C GLY A 63 1.76 -5.35 14.83
N VAL A 64 1.15 -6.02 13.85
CA VAL A 64 -0.01 -5.52 13.11
C VAL A 64 -1.18 -6.51 13.10
N ARG A 65 -1.25 -7.42 14.08
CA ARG A 65 -2.33 -8.42 14.15
C ARG A 65 -3.71 -7.79 14.25
N LYS A 66 -3.87 -6.64 14.91
CA LYS A 66 -5.14 -5.90 14.94
C LYS A 66 -5.57 -5.45 13.55
N ALA A 67 -4.66 -4.86 12.78
CA ALA A 67 -4.92 -4.45 11.40
C ALA A 67 -5.25 -5.67 10.50
N VAL A 68 -4.50 -6.77 10.64
CA VAL A 68 -4.77 -8.03 9.94
C VAL A 68 -6.15 -8.61 10.31
N ALA A 69 -6.54 -8.54 11.58
CA ALA A 69 -7.87 -8.96 12.02
C ALA A 69 -8.97 -8.08 11.41
N ASN A 70 -8.74 -6.77 11.28
CA ASN A 70 -9.67 -5.87 10.61
C ASN A 70 -9.83 -6.20 9.12
N VAL A 71 -8.74 -6.58 8.43
CA VAL A 71 -8.80 -7.09 7.05
C VAL A 71 -9.68 -8.34 6.95
N ASN A 72 -9.37 -9.36 7.76
CA ASN A 72 -10.05 -10.66 7.71
C ASN A 72 -11.49 -10.64 8.28
N GLY A 73 -11.83 -9.59 9.04
CA GLY A 73 -13.12 -9.39 9.70
C GLY A 73 -13.97 -8.34 8.98
N GLU A 74 -14.06 -7.15 9.58
CA GLU A 74 -14.99 -6.09 9.15
C GLU A 74 -14.78 -5.67 7.70
N LEU A 75 -13.54 -5.51 7.23
CA LEU A 75 -13.26 -5.08 5.86
C LEU A 75 -13.67 -6.15 4.85
N ARG A 76 -13.26 -7.40 5.05
CA ARG A 76 -13.69 -8.55 4.23
C ARG A 76 -15.21 -8.63 4.14
N GLN A 77 -15.91 -8.58 5.28
CA GLN A 77 -17.38 -8.64 5.31
C GLN A 77 -18.04 -7.48 4.55
N ALA A 78 -17.41 -6.31 4.53
CA ALA A 78 -17.96 -5.14 3.88
C ALA A 78 -17.76 -5.11 2.35
N VAL A 79 -16.71 -5.77 1.83
CA VAL A 79 -16.32 -5.68 0.41
C VAL A 79 -16.54 -6.97 -0.39
N VAL A 80 -16.66 -8.13 0.25
CA VAL A 80 -17.07 -9.37 -0.44
C VAL A 80 -18.46 -9.17 -1.06
N GLY A 81 -18.61 -9.59 -2.32
CA GLY A 81 -19.80 -9.38 -3.13
C GLY A 81 -19.81 -8.05 -3.91
N MET A 82 -18.87 -7.13 -3.65
CA MET A 82 -18.75 -5.90 -4.44
C MET A 82 -18.02 -6.16 -5.77
N ASP A 83 -18.26 -5.29 -6.75
CA ASP A 83 -17.57 -5.30 -8.04
C ASP A 83 -16.15 -4.70 -7.89
N ALA A 84 -15.11 -5.49 -8.14
CA ALA A 84 -13.72 -5.05 -8.10
C ALA A 84 -13.39 -3.98 -9.15
N PHE A 85 -14.19 -3.83 -10.22
CA PHE A 85 -14.03 -2.74 -11.19
C PHE A 85 -14.49 -1.38 -10.65
N ASN A 86 -15.33 -1.35 -9.60
CA ASN A 86 -15.78 -0.13 -8.95
C ASN A 86 -14.85 0.27 -7.79
N GLN A 87 -13.58 0.54 -8.10
CA GLN A 87 -12.55 0.89 -7.10
C GLN A 87 -13.02 2.00 -6.13
N THR A 88 -13.61 3.08 -6.66
CA THR A 88 -14.10 4.20 -5.86
C THR A 88 -15.17 3.78 -4.86
N GLU A 89 -16.08 2.89 -5.24
CA GLU A 89 -17.15 2.43 -4.38
C GLU A 89 -16.61 1.56 -3.24
N VAL A 90 -15.68 0.66 -3.56
CA VAL A 90 -14.98 -0.17 -2.56
C VAL A 90 -14.22 0.70 -1.56
N ASP A 91 -13.46 1.68 -2.05
CA ASP A 91 -12.70 2.60 -1.18
C ASP A 91 -13.63 3.45 -0.30
N GLN A 92 -14.71 4.00 -0.85
CA GLN A 92 -15.71 4.76 -0.10
C GLN A 92 -16.40 3.90 0.96
N LYS A 93 -16.71 2.64 0.64
CA LYS A 93 -17.30 1.69 1.59
C LYS A 93 -16.38 1.47 2.80
N MET A 94 -15.09 1.26 2.57
CA MET A 94 -14.10 1.07 3.65
C MET A 94 -13.88 2.34 4.47
N ILE A 95 -13.83 3.51 3.83
CA ILE A 95 -13.70 4.81 4.51
C ILE A 95 -14.92 5.07 5.40
N ALA A 96 -16.13 4.87 4.87
CA ALA A 96 -17.37 5.05 5.62
C ALA A 96 -17.49 4.03 6.76
N LEU A 97 -17.03 2.79 6.55
CA LEU A 97 -16.99 1.76 7.57
C LEU A 97 -16.04 2.14 8.72
N ASP A 98 -14.84 2.64 8.42
CA ASP A 98 -13.92 3.12 9.45
C ASP A 98 -14.54 4.26 10.27
N GLY A 99 -15.13 5.25 9.58
CA GLY A 99 -15.88 6.35 10.18
C GLY A 99 -15.03 7.44 10.82
N THR A 100 -13.70 7.34 10.79
CA THR A 100 -12.78 8.37 11.29
C THR A 100 -12.07 9.08 10.14
N GLU A 101 -11.76 10.36 10.31
CA GLU A 101 -11.04 11.15 9.30
C GLU A 101 -9.66 10.57 8.98
N THR A 102 -8.99 10.04 10.00
CA THR A 102 -7.61 9.54 9.91
C THR A 102 -7.51 8.04 9.64
N LYS A 103 -8.63 7.33 9.45
CA LYS A 103 -8.65 5.86 9.28
C LYS A 103 -8.10 5.09 10.50
N GLY A 104 -8.18 5.69 11.68
CA GLY A 104 -7.52 5.19 12.89
C GLY A 104 -8.23 4.02 13.57
N ARG A 105 -9.50 3.75 13.26
CA ARG A 105 -10.28 2.66 13.86
C ARG A 105 -9.90 1.31 13.26
N LEU A 106 -9.91 1.23 11.94
CA LEU A 106 -9.57 0.03 11.17
C LEU A 106 -8.08 -0.03 10.83
N GLY A 107 -7.41 1.12 10.81
CA GLY A 107 -6.01 1.27 10.42
C GLY A 107 -5.88 1.60 8.95
N ALA A 108 -5.19 2.70 8.65
CA ALA A 108 -4.89 3.12 7.29
C ALA A 108 -4.13 2.03 6.51
N ASN A 109 -3.29 1.26 7.19
CA ASN A 109 -2.60 0.10 6.64
C ASN A 109 -3.56 -1.02 6.23
N ALA A 110 -4.59 -1.34 7.02
CA ALA A 110 -5.59 -2.34 6.63
C ALA A 110 -6.37 -1.90 5.39
N ILE A 111 -6.86 -0.65 5.38
CA ILE A 111 -7.67 -0.10 4.28
C ILE A 111 -6.85 -0.02 2.98
N LEU A 112 -5.62 0.51 3.05
CA LEU A 112 -4.76 0.64 1.88
C LEU A 112 -4.38 -0.73 1.30
N GLY A 113 -4.14 -1.73 2.15
CA GLY A 113 -3.86 -3.09 1.72
C GLY A 113 -4.99 -3.67 0.88
N VAL A 114 -6.23 -3.59 1.37
CA VAL A 114 -7.42 -4.05 0.62
C VAL A 114 -7.58 -3.24 -0.67
N SER A 115 -7.50 -1.91 -0.60
CA SER A 115 -7.64 -1.00 -1.75
C SER A 115 -6.70 -1.36 -2.91
N MET A 116 -5.41 -1.54 -2.61
CA MET A 116 -4.39 -1.89 -3.61
C MET A 116 -4.58 -3.32 -4.15
N ALA A 117 -4.96 -4.27 -3.28
CA ALA A 117 -5.19 -5.66 -3.67
C ALA A 117 -6.40 -5.78 -4.61
N VAL A 118 -7.48 -5.05 -4.37
CA VAL A 118 -8.66 -4.98 -5.26
C VAL A 118 -8.26 -4.46 -6.65
N ALA A 119 -7.54 -3.33 -6.72
CA ALA A 119 -7.09 -2.76 -7.99
C ALA A 119 -6.22 -3.75 -8.80
N LYS A 120 -5.34 -4.49 -8.12
CA LYS A 120 -4.49 -5.52 -8.75
C LYS A 120 -5.30 -6.73 -9.22
N ALA A 121 -6.26 -7.19 -8.43
CA ALA A 121 -7.12 -8.31 -8.79
C ALA A 121 -7.98 -7.96 -10.02
N ALA A 122 -8.53 -6.75 -10.06
CA ALA A 122 -9.26 -6.22 -11.19
C ALA A 122 -8.40 -6.08 -12.45
N ALA A 123 -7.19 -5.55 -12.33
CA ALA A 123 -6.24 -5.48 -13.45
C ALA A 123 -5.89 -6.88 -14.00
N ALA A 124 -5.65 -7.84 -13.10
CA ALA A 124 -5.38 -9.23 -13.46
C ALA A 124 -6.57 -9.88 -14.18
N GLU A 125 -7.80 -9.68 -13.70
CA GLU A 125 -9.02 -10.17 -14.37
C GLU A 125 -9.18 -9.58 -15.79
N LYS A 126 -8.80 -8.31 -15.98
CA LYS A 126 -8.80 -7.67 -17.31
C LYS A 126 -7.63 -8.09 -18.21
N GLY A 127 -6.66 -8.85 -17.69
CA GLY A 127 -5.43 -9.17 -18.42
C GLY A 127 -4.59 -7.92 -18.74
N MET A 128 -4.68 -6.87 -17.90
CA MET A 128 -4.00 -5.60 -18.11
C MET A 128 -2.88 -5.40 -17.09
N PRO A 129 -1.75 -4.79 -17.49
CA PRO A 129 -0.79 -4.26 -16.52
C PRO A 129 -1.46 -3.22 -15.61
N LEU A 130 -1.13 -3.20 -14.32
CA LEU A 130 -1.75 -2.31 -13.34
C LEU A 130 -1.70 -0.83 -13.75
N TYR A 131 -0.57 -0.36 -14.30
CA TYR A 131 -0.43 1.02 -14.75
C TYR A 131 -1.40 1.38 -15.90
N ARG A 132 -1.80 0.41 -16.74
CA ARG A 132 -2.83 0.61 -17.77
C ARG A 132 -4.23 0.57 -17.18
N TYR A 133 -4.47 -0.33 -16.24
CA TYR A 133 -5.75 -0.39 -15.52
C TYR A 133 -6.05 0.94 -14.81
N LEU A 134 -5.06 1.50 -14.11
CA LEU A 134 -5.21 2.77 -13.38
C LEU A 134 -5.14 4.01 -14.28
N GLY A 135 -4.24 4.04 -15.27
CA GLY A 135 -3.99 5.21 -16.12
C GLY A 135 -4.89 5.32 -17.36
N GLY A 136 -5.65 4.28 -17.67
CA GLY A 136 -6.51 4.22 -18.84
C GLY A 136 -5.77 4.21 -20.18
N ALA A 137 -6.46 4.64 -21.23
CA ALA A 137 -5.97 4.64 -22.62
C ALA A 137 -5.08 5.84 -22.97
N GLY A 138 -4.86 6.76 -22.04
CA GLY A 138 -4.08 7.98 -22.26
C GLY A 138 -2.59 7.72 -22.52
N PRO A 139 -1.85 8.78 -22.92
CA PRO A 139 -0.40 8.71 -22.99
C PRO A 139 0.19 8.40 -21.61
N LEU A 140 1.22 7.56 -21.58
CA LEU A 140 1.98 7.24 -20.38
C LEU A 140 3.37 7.84 -20.48
N GLN A 141 3.92 8.21 -19.33
CA GLN A 141 5.25 8.77 -19.23
C GLN A 141 6.04 8.05 -18.14
N MET A 142 7.30 7.78 -18.41
CA MET A 142 8.23 7.29 -17.39
C MET A 142 8.73 8.50 -16.56
N PRO A 143 8.80 8.39 -15.23
CA PRO A 143 9.25 9.48 -14.38
C PRO A 143 10.76 9.68 -14.45
N VAL A 144 11.22 10.91 -14.19
CA VAL A 144 12.64 11.15 -13.84
C VAL A 144 12.84 10.73 -12.38
N PRO A 145 13.72 9.77 -12.08
CA PRO A 145 13.91 9.31 -10.72
C PRO A 145 14.68 10.35 -9.89
N MET A 146 14.23 10.59 -8.66
CA MET A 146 15.01 11.30 -7.65
C MET A 146 15.71 10.24 -6.79
N MET A 147 17.00 10.00 -7.03
CA MET A 147 17.71 8.88 -6.43
C MET A 147 18.50 9.33 -5.21
N ASN A 148 18.07 8.90 -4.03
CA ASN A 148 18.78 9.15 -2.78
C ASN A 148 20.10 8.37 -2.75
N ILE A 149 21.22 9.08 -2.63
CA ILE A 149 22.58 8.50 -2.60
C ILE A 149 23.31 8.75 -1.28
N ILE A 150 22.88 9.73 -0.50
CA ILE A 150 23.45 10.04 0.83
C ILE A 150 22.30 10.31 1.79
N ASN A 151 22.29 9.56 2.88
CA ASN A 151 21.34 9.72 3.98
C ASN A 151 21.95 10.54 5.12
N GLY A 152 21.12 11.36 5.76
CA GLY A 152 21.41 12.04 7.03
C GLY A 152 20.17 12.06 7.93
N GLY A 153 20.18 12.90 8.95
CA GLY A 153 19.08 13.07 9.89
C GLY A 153 18.66 11.75 10.55
N ALA A 154 17.36 11.51 10.67
CA ALA A 154 16.81 10.31 11.32
C ALA A 154 17.06 9.00 10.52
N HIS A 155 17.67 9.06 9.35
CA HIS A 155 17.95 7.91 8.49
C HIS A 155 19.40 7.44 8.55
N ALA A 156 20.29 8.15 9.25
CA ALA A 156 21.69 7.76 9.37
C ALA A 156 22.28 8.10 10.75
N ASP A 157 23.20 7.27 11.23
CA ASP A 157 24.00 7.54 12.44
C ASP A 157 25.25 8.34 12.04
N ASN A 158 25.04 9.56 11.55
CA ASN A 158 26.10 10.47 11.12
C ASN A 158 25.79 11.92 11.53
N ASN A 159 26.70 12.85 11.23
CA ASN A 159 26.60 14.25 11.61
C ASN A 159 25.92 15.14 10.55
N VAL A 160 25.16 14.56 9.61
CA VAL A 160 24.53 15.28 8.51
C VAL A 160 23.09 15.61 8.91
N ASP A 161 22.75 16.90 8.97
CA ASP A 161 21.40 17.32 9.39
C ASP A 161 20.31 17.06 8.33
N LEU A 162 20.65 17.24 7.04
CA LEU A 162 19.72 17.03 5.94
C LEU A 162 19.43 15.53 5.75
N GLN A 163 18.15 15.19 5.64
CA GLN A 163 17.71 13.78 5.67
C GLN A 163 18.10 12.99 4.41
N GLU A 164 18.02 13.61 3.23
CA GLU A 164 18.28 12.93 1.94
C GLU A 164 18.95 13.88 0.95
N PHE A 165 19.99 13.39 0.25
CA PHE A 165 20.61 14.06 -0.88
C PHE A 165 20.41 13.20 -2.13
N MET A 166 19.76 13.79 -3.13
CA MET A 166 19.30 13.07 -4.30
C MET A 166 20.01 13.55 -5.57
N ILE A 167 20.33 12.61 -6.46
CA ILE A 167 20.73 12.90 -7.85
C ILE A 167 19.53 12.71 -8.78
N LEU A 168 19.46 13.56 -9.81
CA LEU A 168 18.38 13.55 -10.80
C LEU A 168 18.98 13.48 -12.20
N PRO A 169 18.84 12.35 -12.92
CA PRO A 169 19.39 12.17 -14.26
C PRO A 169 18.49 12.80 -15.35
N CYS A 170 18.23 14.11 -15.26
CA CYS A 170 17.28 14.83 -16.13
C CYS A 170 17.64 14.79 -17.62
N GLY A 171 18.90 14.51 -17.98
CA GLY A 171 19.37 14.43 -19.36
C GLY A 171 19.28 13.03 -19.99
N ALA A 172 18.78 12.02 -19.27
CA ALA A 172 18.66 10.67 -19.79
C ALA A 172 17.54 10.57 -20.84
N SER A 173 17.77 9.80 -21.91
CA SER A 173 16.80 9.62 -23.00
C SER A 173 15.72 8.58 -22.70
N SER A 174 15.87 7.79 -21.63
CA SER A 174 14.92 6.79 -21.17
C SER A 174 15.08 6.52 -19.68
N LEU A 175 14.09 5.86 -19.05
CA LEU A 175 14.25 5.42 -17.65
C LEU A 175 15.41 4.41 -17.50
N ALA A 176 15.64 3.55 -18.49
CA ALA A 176 16.75 2.58 -18.43
C ALA A 176 18.11 3.30 -18.39
N GLU A 177 18.28 4.35 -19.19
CA GLU A 177 19.47 5.19 -19.17
C GLU A 177 19.57 6.01 -17.88
N ALA A 178 18.43 6.53 -17.38
CA ALA A 178 18.37 7.25 -16.12
C ALA A 178 18.85 6.40 -14.93
N VAL A 179 18.54 5.09 -14.93
CA VAL A 179 18.99 4.15 -13.89
C VAL A 179 20.46 3.74 -14.04
N ARG A 180 21.00 3.79 -15.26
CA ARG A 180 22.39 3.42 -15.55
C ARG A 180 23.39 4.52 -15.15
N TYR A 181 22.99 5.79 -15.23
CA TYR A 181 23.82 6.96 -14.95
C TYR A 181 24.15 7.06 -13.45
#